data_AF-A0A932HCH4-F1
#
_entry.id   AF-A0A932HCH4-F1
#
_cell.length_a   1.000
_cell.length_b   1.000
_cell.length_c   1.000
_cell.angle_alpha   90.00
_cell.angle_beta   90.00
_cell.angle_gamma   90.00
#
_symmetry.space_group_name_H-M   'P 1'
#
loop_
_entity.id
_entity.type
_entity.pdbx_description
1 polymer ?
#
loop_
_entity_poly.entity_id
_entity_poly.type
_entity_poly.pdbx_seq_one_letter_code
_entity_poly.pdbx_strand_id
1 'polypeptide(L)'
;AHFANSPFQEAELQNPGMRRVLNSYEVTDGPSTLNSLYTIAKFRERNPQGYRAVVAALKEAVEIINRDKKAAAQVYVEEERSKLSPDFVHKILSSRDFIVTTTPQGIMKYAEFMHRTKSIRNRPASWKDVYFPEIHNEPGS
;
A
#
# COMPACT_ATOMS: atom_id res chain seq x y z
N ALA A 1 -8.63 -20.46 9.58
CA ALA A 1 -8.20 -19.05 9.62
C ALA A 1 -8.46 -18.44 8.25
N HIS A 2 -8.91 -17.19 8.19
CA HIS A 2 -9.11 -16.44 6.93
C HIS A 2 -8.11 -15.29 6.88
N PHE A 3 -7.41 -15.12 5.76
CA PHE A 3 -6.50 -14.01 5.53
C PHE A 3 -7.17 -13.04 4.56
N ALA A 4 -7.49 -11.85 5.06
CA ALA A 4 -8.22 -10.83 4.32
C ALA A 4 -7.48 -9.49 4.39
N ASN A 5 -7.71 -8.64 3.40
CA ASN A 5 -7.28 -7.24 3.42
C ASN A 5 -8.41 -6.33 3.93
N SER A 6 -8.08 -5.07 4.23
CA SER A 6 -9.10 -4.05 4.43
C SER A 6 -9.92 -3.87 3.14
N PRO A 7 -11.25 -3.63 3.24
CA PRO A 7 -12.01 -3.44 4.47
C PRO A 7 -12.58 -4.73 5.09
N PHE A 8 -12.32 -5.89 4.48
CA PHE A 8 -12.97 -7.15 4.83
C PHE A 8 -12.53 -7.68 6.20
N GLN A 9 -11.25 -7.55 6.56
CA GLN A 9 -10.77 -7.95 7.88
C GLN A 9 -11.46 -7.14 9.00
N GLU A 10 -11.70 -5.84 8.81
CA GLU A 10 -12.39 -5.03 9.81
C GLU A 10 -13.89 -5.34 9.85
N ALA A 11 -14.48 -5.69 8.71
CA ALA A 11 -15.88 -6.11 8.64
C ALA A 11 -16.10 -7.44 9.37
N GLU A 12 -15.21 -8.41 9.20
CA GLU A 12 -15.26 -9.69 9.92
C GLU A 12 -15.11 -9.52 11.43
N LEU A 13 -14.24 -8.60 11.87
CA LEU A 13 -14.04 -8.29 13.28
C LEU A 13 -15.21 -7.57 13.95
N GLN A 14 -16.25 -7.18 13.21
CA GLN A 14 -17.52 -6.75 13.81
C GLN A 14 -18.32 -7.93 14.41
N ASN A 15 -18.02 -9.16 14.00
CA ASN A 15 -18.60 -10.35 14.61
C ASN A 15 -17.89 -10.68 15.93
N PRO A 16 -18.58 -10.73 17.08
CA PRO A 16 -17.95 -11.01 18.38
C PRO A 16 -17.35 -12.42 18.49
N GLY A 17 -17.70 -13.35 17.60
CA GLY A 17 -17.08 -14.68 17.50
C GLY A 17 -15.75 -14.68 16.76
N MET A 18 -15.35 -13.56 16.16
CA MET A 18 -14.10 -13.42 15.41
C MET A 18 -13.04 -12.69 16.22
N ARG A 19 -11.79 -13.10 16.05
CA ARG A 19 -10.62 -12.41 16.62
C ARG A 19 -9.47 -12.43 15.63
N ARG A 20 -8.63 -11.40 15.68
CA ARG A 20 -7.37 -11.39 14.94
C ARG A 20 -6.43 -12.45 15.52
N VAL A 21 -5.90 -13.32 14.66
CA VAL A 21 -4.88 -14.31 15.04
C VAL A 21 -3.48 -13.74 14.84
N LEU A 22 -3.27 -13.03 13.73
CA LEU A 22 -2.07 -12.26 13.39
C LEU A 22 -2.41 -11.16 12.37
N ASN A 23 -1.52 -10.20 12.14
CA ASN A 23 -1.51 -9.27 11.00
C ASN A 23 -0.25 -9.45 10.13
N SER A 24 -0.21 -8.79 8.96
CA SER A 24 0.93 -8.87 8.06
C SER A 24 2.22 -8.29 8.65
N TYR A 25 2.11 -7.28 9.52
CA TYR A 25 3.27 -6.61 10.12
C TYR A 25 3.98 -7.50 11.15
N GLU A 26 3.25 -8.39 11.83
CA GLU A 26 3.83 -9.42 12.70
C GLU A 26 4.61 -10.47 11.89
N VAL A 27 4.18 -10.78 10.67
CA VAL A 27 4.88 -11.73 9.77
C VAL A 27 6.09 -11.10 9.10
N THR A 28 5.99 -9.81 8.81
CA THR A 28 7.01 -9.04 8.10
C THR A 28 7.82 -8.14 9.04
N ASP A 29 7.84 -8.43 10.35
CA ASP A 29 8.45 -7.64 11.44
C ASP A 29 8.48 -6.12 11.18
N GLY A 30 7.32 -5.54 10.86
CA GLY A 30 7.17 -4.12 10.53
C GLY A 30 6.21 -3.87 9.36
N PRO A 31 5.98 -2.59 8.99
CA PRO A 31 5.16 -2.25 7.86
C PRO A 31 5.64 -2.85 6.55
N SER A 32 4.68 -3.26 5.71
CA SER A 32 4.96 -3.81 4.39
C SER A 32 4.05 -3.22 3.33
N THR A 33 4.60 -3.00 2.13
CA THR A 33 3.85 -2.48 0.99
C THR A 33 2.91 -3.55 0.44
N LEU A 34 1.60 -3.30 0.50
CA LEU A 34 0.58 -4.16 -0.08
C LEU A 34 0.38 -3.88 -1.58
N ASN A 35 0.36 -2.61 -1.98
CA ASN A 35 0.07 -2.18 -3.35
C ASN A 35 1.17 -1.28 -3.90
N SER A 36 1.44 -1.37 -5.20
CA SER A 36 2.36 -0.48 -5.91
C SER A 36 1.79 -0.11 -7.28
N LEU A 37 1.95 1.15 -7.67
CA LEU A 37 1.65 1.60 -9.02
C LEU A 37 2.88 1.34 -9.90
N TYR A 38 2.68 0.72 -11.07
CA TYR A 38 3.78 0.36 -11.97
C TYR A 38 3.50 0.77 -13.41
N THR A 39 4.58 0.89 -14.19
CA THR A 39 4.56 1.06 -15.64
C THR A 39 5.85 0.49 -16.23
N ILE A 40 5.92 0.31 -17.55
CA ILE A 40 7.13 -0.17 -18.23
C ILE A 40 8.14 0.97 -18.44
N ALA A 41 9.43 0.65 -18.40
CA ALA A 41 10.52 1.63 -18.58
C ALA A 41 10.36 2.47 -19.87
N LYS A 42 10.00 1.81 -20.98
CA LYS A 42 9.75 2.45 -22.28
C LYS A 42 8.69 3.55 -22.22
N PHE A 43 7.65 3.42 -21.39
CA PHE A 43 6.63 4.45 -21.23
C PHE A 43 7.19 5.67 -20.50
N ARG A 44 7.89 5.45 -19.39
CA ARG A 44 8.57 6.50 -18.61
C ARG A 44 9.58 7.28 -19.46
N GLU A 45 10.41 6.57 -20.23
CA GLU A 45 11.44 7.17 -21.09
C GLU A 45 10.84 8.02 -22.22
N ARG A 46 9.75 7.55 -22.83
CA ARG A 46 9.08 8.27 -23.94
C ARG A 46 8.16 9.38 -23.48
N ASN A 47 7.64 9.31 -22.26
CA ASN A 47 6.68 10.27 -21.70
C ASN A 47 7.14 10.80 -20.33
N PRO A 48 8.34 11.40 -20.24
CA PRO A 48 8.91 11.79 -18.95
C PRO A 48 8.06 12.85 -18.23
N GLN A 49 7.36 13.71 -18.96
CA GLN A 49 6.44 14.68 -18.38
C GLN A 49 5.19 14.01 -17.81
N GLY A 50 4.57 13.10 -18.56
CA GLY A 50 3.40 12.35 -18.11
C GLY A 50 3.70 11.47 -16.90
N TYR A 51 4.87 10.80 -16.91
CA TYR A 51 5.33 10.03 -15.76
C TYR A 51 5.48 10.90 -14.50
N ARG A 52 6.17 12.05 -14.61
CA ARG A 52 6.33 12.97 -13.47
C ARG A 52 4.99 13.52 -12.97
N ALA A 53 4.06 13.83 -13.87
CA ALA A 53 2.74 14.31 -13.51
C ALA A 53 1.97 13.26 -12.69
N VAL A 54 2.01 11.98 -13.09
CA VAL A 54 1.38 10.88 -12.33
C VAL A 54 2.04 10.68 -10.97
N VAL A 55 3.37 10.72 -10.89
CA VAL A 55 4.08 10.60 -9.60
C VAL A 55 3.73 11.77 -8.67
N ALA A 56 3.69 13.00 -9.19
CA ALA A 56 3.33 14.19 -8.41
C ALA A 56 1.87 14.11 -7.92
N ALA A 57 0.93 13.74 -8.79
CA ALA A 57 -0.47 13.57 -8.42
C ALA A 57 -0.67 12.47 -7.37
N LEU A 58 0.11 11.37 -7.45
CA LEU A 58 0.08 10.33 -6.42
C LEU A 58 0.57 10.84 -5.06
N LYS A 59 1.65 11.64 -5.03
CA LYS A 59 2.14 12.28 -3.80
C LYS A 59 1.09 13.24 -3.22
N GLU A 60 0.51 14.09 -4.06
CA GLU A 60 -0.57 15.01 -3.65
C GLU A 60 -1.79 14.26 -3.09
N ALA A 61 -2.22 13.16 -3.72
CA ALA A 61 -3.32 12.34 -3.22
C ALA A 61 -3.00 11.74 -1.85
N VAL A 62 -1.79 11.21 -1.65
CA VAL A 62 -1.31 10.70 -0.36
C VAL A 62 -1.33 11.80 0.71
N GLU A 63 -0.91 13.02 0.37
CA GLU A 63 -0.95 14.17 1.28
C GLU A 63 -2.39 14.56 1.65
N ILE A 64 -3.30 14.63 0.67
CA ILE A 64 -4.72 14.92 0.89
C ILE A 64 -5.34 13.89 1.84
N ILE A 65 -5.11 12.60 1.57
CA ILE A 65 -5.65 11.50 2.40
C ILE A 65 -5.15 11.61 3.84
N ASN A 66 -3.85 11.87 4.03
CA ASN A 66 -3.27 11.96 5.36
C ASN A 66 -3.67 13.24 6.11
N ARG A 67 -3.94 14.33 5.39
CA ARG A 67 -4.39 15.60 5.95
C ARG A 67 -5.83 15.53 6.47
N ASP A 68 -6.71 14.88 5.72
CA ASP A 68 -8.12 14.72 6.10
C ASP A 68 -8.65 13.32 5.72
N LYS A 69 -8.42 12.39 6.64
CA LYS A 69 -8.88 11.00 6.49
C LYS A 69 -10.39 10.88 6.48
N LYS A 70 -11.12 11.82 7.08
CA LYS A 70 -12.59 11.81 7.10
C LYS A 70 -13.13 12.19 5.73
N ALA A 71 -12.59 13.27 5.14
CA ALA A 71 -12.93 13.64 3.77
C ALA A 71 -12.53 12.54 2.76
N ALA A 72 -11.34 11.95 2.92
CA ALA A 72 -10.91 10.83 2.07
C ALA A 72 -11.85 9.61 2.16
N ALA A 73 -12.34 9.28 3.36
CA ALA A 73 -13.31 8.21 3.55
C ALA A 73 -14.65 8.51 2.86
N GLN A 74 -15.11 9.76 2.88
CA GLN A 74 -16.31 10.20 2.18
C GLN A 74 -16.15 10.00 0.66
N VAL A 75 -15.04 10.50 0.09
CA VAL A 75 -14.73 10.35 -1.34
C VAL A 75 -14.70 8.87 -1.74
N TYR A 76 -14.06 8.01 -0.94
CA TYR A 76 -14.03 6.57 -1.22
C TYR A 76 -15.44 5.96 -1.30
N VAL A 77 -16.32 6.28 -0.35
CA VAL A 77 -17.68 5.73 -0.33
C VAL A 77 -18.50 6.21 -1.53
N GLU A 78 -18.35 7.48 -1.91
CA GLU A 78 -19.03 8.08 -3.06
C GLU A 78 -18.55 7.48 -4.39
N GLU A 79 -17.24 7.46 -4.63
CA GLU A 79 -16.65 7.00 -5.89
C GLU A 79 -16.80 5.49 -6.09
N GLU A 80 -16.56 4.69 -5.04
CA GLU A 80 -16.72 3.22 -5.10
C GLU A 80 -18.19 2.79 -5.05
N ARG A 81 -19.13 3.73 -4.78
CA ARG A 81 -20.54 3.43 -4.47
C ARG A 81 -20.64 2.38 -3.37
N SER A 82 -19.80 2.53 -2.35
CA SER A 82 -19.62 1.54 -1.30
C SER A 82 -20.87 1.44 -0.42
N LYS A 83 -21.17 0.22 0.05
CA LYS A 83 -22.18 0.00 1.10
C LYS A 83 -21.67 0.29 2.50
N LEU A 84 -20.37 0.53 2.64
CA LEU A 84 -19.74 0.89 3.91
C LEU A 84 -20.09 2.32 4.28
N SER A 85 -20.19 2.60 5.58
CA SER A 85 -20.35 3.97 6.04
C SER A 85 -19.01 4.73 5.94
N PRO A 86 -19.03 6.04 5.67
CA PRO A 86 -17.83 6.88 5.72
C PRO A 86 -17.11 6.78 7.06
N ASP A 87 -17.85 6.69 8.18
CA ASP A 87 -17.26 6.50 9.52
C ASP A 87 -16.51 5.18 9.67
N PHE A 88 -17.00 4.10 9.04
CA PHE A 88 -16.31 2.81 9.07
C PHE A 88 -14.99 2.87 8.28
N VAL A 89 -15.02 3.46 7.08
CA VAL A 89 -13.81 3.65 6.25
C VAL A 89 -12.82 4.59 6.94
N HIS A 90 -13.30 5.66 7.58
CA HIS A 90 -12.46 6.58 8.35
C HIS A 90 -11.75 5.87 9.50
N LYS A 91 -12.42 4.94 10.21
CA LYS A 91 -11.78 4.12 11.25
C LYS A 91 -10.66 3.25 10.68
N ILE A 92 -10.84 2.68 9.48
CA ILE A 92 -9.80 1.91 8.78
C ILE A 92 -8.61 2.82 8.45
N LEU A 93 -8.85 3.97 7.79
CA LEU A 93 -7.79 4.92 7.43
C LEU A 93 -7.05 5.48 8.65
N SER A 94 -7.71 5.54 9.80
CA SER A 94 -7.14 6.00 11.07
C SER A 94 -6.41 4.91 11.85
N SER A 95 -6.51 3.65 11.40
CA SER A 95 -5.77 2.55 11.99
C SER A 95 -4.26 2.77 11.86
N ARG A 96 -3.51 2.39 12.90
CA ARG A 96 -2.04 2.38 12.85
C ARG A 96 -1.50 1.36 11.86
N ASP A 97 -2.30 0.35 11.54
CA ASP A 97 -1.97 -0.73 10.61
C ASP A 97 -2.34 -0.36 9.15
N PHE A 98 -2.82 0.87 8.90
CA PHE A 98 -3.17 1.36 7.56
C PHE A 98 -2.33 2.61 7.20
N ILE A 99 -1.23 2.38 6.48
CA ILE A 99 -0.28 3.43 6.09
C ILE A 99 -0.52 3.79 4.62
N VAL A 100 -0.83 5.07 4.37
CA VAL A 100 -0.94 5.63 3.03
C VAL A 100 0.33 6.42 2.73
N THR A 101 1.17 5.89 1.84
CA THR A 101 2.47 6.47 1.53
C THR A 101 2.91 6.14 0.10
N THR A 102 3.84 6.93 -0.44
CA THR A 102 4.58 6.60 -1.68
C THR A 102 5.93 5.92 -1.40
N THR A 103 6.37 5.87 -0.14
CA THR A 103 7.61 5.22 0.28
C THR A 103 7.41 3.70 0.35
N PRO A 104 8.17 2.89 -0.40
CA PRO A 104 8.11 1.43 -0.27
C PRO A 104 8.54 0.96 1.12
N GLN A 105 7.86 -0.05 1.66
CA GLN A 105 8.13 -0.59 3.00
C GLN A 105 8.26 -2.11 2.94
N GLY A 106 9.31 -2.66 3.56
CA GLY A 106 9.50 -4.09 3.75
C GLY A 106 9.57 -4.92 2.46
N ILE A 107 9.88 -4.30 1.30
CA ILE A 107 9.88 -4.98 0.00
C ILE A 107 10.94 -6.08 -0.04
N MET A 108 12.08 -5.86 0.62
CA MET A 108 13.15 -6.83 0.66
C MET A 108 12.75 -8.14 1.34
N LYS A 109 11.82 -8.13 2.31
CA LYS A 109 11.33 -9.36 2.96
C LYS A 109 10.60 -10.27 1.97
N TYR A 110 9.78 -9.69 1.09
CA TYR A 110 9.13 -10.44 0.01
C TYR A 110 10.16 -10.94 -1.01
N ALA A 111 11.09 -10.08 -1.43
CA ALA A 111 12.10 -10.44 -2.41
C ALA A 111 13.00 -11.60 -1.92
N GLU A 112 13.41 -11.57 -0.65
CA GLU A 112 14.17 -12.64 0.00
C GLU A 112 13.36 -13.94 0.08
N PHE A 113 12.10 -13.86 0.51
CA PHE A 113 11.20 -15.00 0.54
C PHE A 113 11.03 -15.61 -0.85
N MET A 114 10.68 -14.80 -1.85
CA MET A 114 10.45 -15.23 -3.23
C MET A 114 11.71 -15.82 -3.87
N HIS A 115 12.89 -15.29 -3.56
CA HIS A 115 14.14 -15.88 -4.04
C HIS A 115 14.41 -17.24 -3.36
N ARG A 116 14.21 -17.33 -2.03
CA ARG A 116 14.36 -18.58 -1.28
C ARG A 116 13.41 -19.67 -1.76
N THR A 117 12.17 -19.33 -2.12
CA THR A 117 11.18 -20.25 -2.68
C THR A 117 11.30 -20.45 -4.19
N LYS A 118 12.30 -19.82 -4.84
CA LYS A 118 12.56 -19.89 -6.29
C LYS A 118 11.42 -19.31 -7.16
N SER A 119 10.56 -18.46 -6.59
CA SER A 119 9.55 -17.69 -7.32
C SER A 119 10.17 -16.56 -8.15
N ILE A 120 11.32 -16.03 -7.72
CA ILE A 120 12.19 -15.17 -8.54
C ILE A 120 13.58 -15.78 -8.64
N ARG A 121 14.20 -15.65 -9.82
CA ARG A 121 15.58 -16.11 -10.04
C ARG A 121 16.61 -15.13 -9.51
N ASN A 122 16.38 -13.84 -9.74
CA ASN A 122 17.30 -12.77 -9.36
C ASN A 122 16.74 -12.07 -8.13
N ARG A 123 17.51 -12.06 -7.04
CA ARG A 123 17.17 -11.27 -5.85
C ARG A 123 17.66 -9.83 -6.04
N PRO A 124 16.81 -8.80 -5.86
CA PRO A 124 17.29 -7.43 -5.76
C PRO A 124 18.28 -7.29 -4.60
N ALA A 125 19.28 -6.41 -4.73
CA ALA A 125 20.19 -6.07 -3.66
C ALA A 125 19.57 -5.01 -2.73
N SER A 126 18.65 -4.20 -3.25
CA SER A 126 17.92 -3.16 -2.54
C SER A 126 16.53 -2.97 -3.12
N TRP A 127 15.60 -2.38 -2.37
CA TRP A 127 14.30 -1.92 -2.89
C TRP A 127 14.48 -0.97 -4.08
N LYS A 128 15.62 -0.26 -4.16
CA LYS A 128 15.98 0.60 -5.29
C LYS A 128 16.13 -0.13 -6.62
N ASP A 129 16.37 -1.44 -6.61
CA ASP A 129 16.39 -2.27 -7.82
C ASP A 129 14.98 -2.64 -8.29
N VAL A 130 13.96 -2.46 -7.44
CA VAL A 130 12.55 -2.78 -7.72
C VAL A 130 11.77 -1.56 -8.20
N TYR A 131 12.12 -0.36 -7.70
CA TYR A 131 11.42 0.89 -8.00
C TYR A 131 12.26 1.85 -8.85
N PHE A 132 11.59 2.70 -9.64
CA PHE A 132 12.28 3.70 -10.46
C PHE A 132 13.01 4.78 -9.61
N PRO A 133 14.07 5.42 -10.15
CA PRO A 133 14.92 6.36 -9.42
C PRO A 133 14.23 7.57 -8.80
N GLU A 134 13.07 7.98 -9.32
CA GLU A 134 12.35 9.18 -8.89
C GLU A 134 11.86 9.15 -7.44
N ILE A 135 11.85 7.98 -6.80
CA ILE A 135 11.50 7.83 -5.39
C ILE A 135 12.68 7.38 -4.52
N HIS A 136 13.89 7.26 -5.08
CA HIS A 136 15.07 6.71 -4.36
C HIS A 136 15.58 7.60 -3.21
N ASN A 137 15.09 8.83 -3.12
CA ASN A 137 15.35 9.76 -2.02
C ASN A 137 14.43 9.54 -0.81
N GLU A 138 13.37 8.76 -0.96
CA GLU A 138 12.48 8.37 0.15
C GLU A 138 13.18 7.33 1.05
N PRO A 139 12.85 7.26 2.35
CA PRO A 139 13.43 6.29 3.28
C PRO A 139 12.78 4.89 3.12
N GLY A 140 12.85 4.32 1.92
CA GLY A 140 12.25 3.03 1.59
C GLY A 140 12.98 1.83 2.19
N SER A 141 12.27 0.69 2.28
CA SER A 141 12.81 -0.63 2.69
C SER A 141 12.23 -1.80 1.93
#